data_AF-A0A432TFT4-F1
#
_entry.id   AF-A0A432TFT4-F1
#
_cell.length_a   1.000
_cell.length_b   1.000
_cell.length_c   1.000
_cell.angle_alpha   90.00
_cell.angle_beta   90.00
_cell.angle_gamma   90.00
#
_symmetry.space_group_name_H-M   'P 1'
#
loop_
_entity.id
_entity.type
_entity.pdbx_description
1 polymer ?
#
loop_
_entity_poly.entity_id
_entity_poly.type
_entity_poly.pdbx_seq_one_letter_code
_entity_poly.pdbx_strand_id
1 'polypeptide(L)'
;MKNKSAFTMIELVFVIIVLGILASLAMGRMDRDLKQEAAETILSHIRLAQQLALSDNKHRSDNDAKWQRAYWRFQFSNCSFTGEVKPIYAVGSGKLDNGELNKIKSAINPINGKYLFGSCTESSNSNDVSEDVFVGQHFGVKEMKLTGCVGTSDTRERGKNFGFDYLGRLHIMLQQYDGTDFFDNIATRDCNLTVTMSDRDTFSIIINNETGHAYIEGQDNS
;
A
#
# COMPACT_ATOMS: atom_id res chain seq x y z
N MET A 1 6.76 -5.41 -64.65
CA MET A 1 5.76 -6.09 -63.81
C MET A 1 6.36 -6.28 -62.41
N LYS A 2 5.70 -5.80 -61.36
CA LYS A 2 6.19 -5.84 -59.98
C LYS A 2 5.76 -7.18 -59.38
N ASN A 3 6.70 -8.10 -59.14
CA ASN A 3 6.40 -9.39 -58.51
C ASN A 3 5.88 -9.14 -57.09
N LYS A 4 4.61 -9.46 -56.82
CA LYS A 4 4.08 -9.50 -55.46
C LYS A 4 4.57 -10.80 -54.85
N SER A 5 5.51 -10.71 -53.90
CA SER A 5 5.94 -11.86 -53.12
C SER A 5 4.76 -12.32 -52.26
N ALA A 6 4.26 -13.52 -52.53
CA ALA A 6 3.25 -14.16 -51.69
C ALA A 6 3.96 -14.84 -50.52
N PHE A 7 3.38 -14.70 -49.34
CA PHE A 7 3.87 -15.33 -48.13
C PHE A 7 3.63 -16.84 -48.20
N THR A 8 4.64 -17.65 -47.91
CA THR A 8 4.50 -19.11 -47.98
C THR A 8 3.81 -19.66 -46.73
N MET A 9 3.07 -20.77 -46.88
CA MET A 9 2.40 -21.42 -45.74
C MET A 9 3.39 -21.84 -44.64
N ILE A 10 4.62 -22.19 -45.01
CA ILE A 10 5.65 -22.59 -44.04
C ILE A 10 6.23 -21.39 -43.28
N GLU A 11 6.42 -20.24 -43.94
CA GLU A 11 6.80 -19.00 -43.26
C GLU A 11 5.74 -18.57 -42.24
N LEU A 12 4.45 -18.78 -42.53
CA LEU A 12 3.36 -18.52 -41.59
C LEU A 12 3.46 -19.38 -40.33
N VAL A 13 3.73 -20.67 -40.49
CA VAL A 13 3.92 -21.57 -39.35
C VAL A 13 5.10 -21.12 -38.50
N PHE A 14 6.23 -20.77 -39.12
CA PHE A 14 7.40 -20.27 -38.39
C PHE A 14 7.12 -18.96 -37.65
N VAL A 15 6.41 -18.01 -38.28
CA VAL A 15 6.04 -16.74 -37.63
C VAL A 15 5.16 -16.98 -36.41
N ILE A 16 4.15 -17.86 -36.50
CA ILE A 16 3.26 -18.15 -35.37
C ILE A 16 4.04 -18.80 -34.22
N ILE A 17 4.95 -19.74 -34.51
CA ILE A 17 5.78 -20.39 -33.49
C ILE A 17 6.67 -19.36 -32.79
N VAL A 18 7.37 -18.52 -33.56
CA VAL A 18 8.26 -17.49 -33.00
C VAL A 18 7.47 -16.49 -32.16
N LEU A 19 6.31 -16.01 -32.64
CA LEU A 19 5.45 -15.12 -31.87
C LEU A 19 4.91 -15.79 -30.60
N GLY A 20 4.59 -17.07 -30.64
CA GLY A 20 4.16 -17.83 -29.47
C GLY A 20 5.24 -17.92 -28.38
N ILE A 21 6.50 -18.16 -28.77
CA ILE A 21 7.63 -18.18 -27.84
C ILE A 21 7.90 -16.79 -27.26
N LEU A 22 7.88 -15.75 -28.09
CA LEU A 22 8.08 -14.37 -27.61
C LEU A 22 6.97 -13.93 -26.66
N ALA A 23 5.73 -14.28 -26.96
CA ALA A 23 4.58 -13.96 -26.10
C ALA A 23 4.68 -14.66 -24.73
N SER A 24 5.09 -15.94 -24.69
CA SER A 24 5.21 -16.66 -23.41
C SER A 24 6.31 -16.12 -22.51
N LEU A 25 7.43 -15.67 -23.09
CA LEU A 25 8.52 -15.04 -22.35
C LEU A 25 8.15 -13.63 -21.86
N ALA A 26 7.36 -12.88 -22.65
CA ALA A 26 6.94 -11.53 -22.29
C ALA A 26 5.94 -11.52 -21.12
N MET A 27 4.97 -12.46 -21.11
CA MET A 27 3.96 -12.55 -20.05
C MET A 27 4.59 -12.74 -18.67
N GLY A 28 5.54 -13.69 -18.53
CA GLY A 28 6.18 -13.96 -17.24
C GLY A 28 7.08 -12.83 -16.71
N ARG A 29 7.50 -11.88 -17.56
CA ARG A 29 8.23 -10.69 -17.11
C ARG A 29 7.29 -9.61 -16.57
N MET A 30 6.18 -9.38 -17.26
CA MET A 30 5.18 -8.38 -16.87
C MET A 30 4.65 -8.60 -15.44
N ASP A 31 4.37 -9.84 -15.05
CA ASP A 31 3.89 -10.16 -13.69
C ASP A 31 4.94 -9.85 -12.61
N ARG A 32 6.23 -10.10 -12.90
CA ARG A 32 7.34 -9.77 -11.99
C ARG A 32 7.53 -8.27 -11.84
N ASP A 33 7.40 -7.54 -12.94
CA ASP A 33 7.53 -6.09 -12.96
C ASP A 33 6.43 -5.44 -12.12
N LEU A 34 5.18 -5.90 -12.24
CA LEU A 34 4.05 -5.41 -11.42
C LEU A 34 4.24 -5.69 -9.92
N LYS A 35 4.78 -6.85 -9.55
CA LYS A 35 5.08 -7.16 -8.14
C LYS A 35 6.13 -6.21 -7.57
N GLN A 36 7.22 -5.99 -8.30
CA GLN A 36 8.29 -5.10 -7.85
C GLN A 36 7.80 -3.66 -7.76
N GLU A 37 7.04 -3.20 -8.75
CA GLU A 37 6.45 -1.87 -8.77
C GLU A 37 5.48 -1.66 -7.60
N ALA A 38 4.64 -2.65 -7.28
CA ALA A 38 3.75 -2.61 -6.12
C ALA A 38 4.55 -2.51 -4.81
N ALA A 39 5.60 -3.31 -4.67
CA ALA A 39 6.42 -3.33 -3.46
C ALA A 39 7.11 -1.99 -3.23
N GLU A 40 7.75 -1.43 -4.25
CA GLU A 40 8.43 -0.13 -4.18
C GLU A 40 7.45 1.02 -3.95
N THR A 41 6.29 1.00 -4.61
CA THR A 41 5.27 2.04 -4.46
C THR A 41 4.67 2.05 -3.05
N ILE A 42 4.29 0.88 -2.52
CA ILE A 42 3.77 0.77 -1.16
C ILE A 42 4.84 1.20 -0.14
N LEU A 43 6.08 0.74 -0.32
CA LEU A 43 7.20 1.11 0.55
C LEU A 43 7.44 2.62 0.55
N SER A 44 7.46 3.25 -0.63
CA SER A 44 7.63 4.70 -0.80
C SER A 44 6.55 5.48 -0.04
N HIS A 45 5.29 5.05 -0.14
CA HIS A 45 4.18 5.68 0.56
C HIS A 45 4.17 5.46 2.07
N ILE A 46 4.68 4.32 2.56
CA ILE A 46 4.92 4.10 3.99
C ILE A 46 6.01 5.05 4.51
N ARG A 47 7.14 5.15 3.77
CA ARG A 47 8.24 6.07 4.10
C ARG A 47 7.80 7.53 4.06
N LEU A 48 6.93 7.90 3.11
CA LEU A 48 6.32 9.22 3.07
C LEU A 48 5.53 9.51 4.36
N ALA A 49 4.71 8.57 4.83
CA ALA A 49 3.96 8.73 6.08
C ALA A 49 4.91 8.91 7.29
N GLN A 50 5.99 8.13 7.34
CA GLN A 50 7.03 8.25 8.38
C GLN A 50 7.72 9.62 8.33
N GLN A 51 8.17 10.06 7.15
CA GLN A 51 8.82 11.37 6.97
C GLN A 51 7.90 12.51 7.38
N LEU A 52 6.63 12.45 7.00
CA LEU A 52 5.63 13.43 7.41
C LEU A 52 5.46 13.45 8.92
N ALA A 53 5.40 12.30 9.59
CA ALA A 53 5.33 12.22 11.05
C ALA A 53 6.51 12.90 11.75
N LEU A 54 7.74 12.67 11.27
CA LEU A 54 8.95 13.29 11.82
C LEU A 54 8.96 14.82 11.67
N SER A 55 8.32 15.34 10.61
CA SER A 55 8.26 16.79 10.33
C SER A 55 7.06 17.50 10.95
N ASP A 56 5.95 16.80 11.13
CA ASP A 56 4.65 17.34 11.54
C ASP A 56 4.16 16.61 12.78
N ASN A 57 4.53 17.16 13.94
CA ASN A 57 4.21 16.59 15.24
C ASN A 57 2.71 16.74 15.56
N LYS A 58 1.96 15.70 15.21
CA LYS A 58 0.58 15.48 15.66
C LYS A 58 0.59 15.11 17.15
N HIS A 59 0.50 16.11 18.00
CA HIS A 59 0.42 15.96 19.46
C HIS A 59 -0.90 16.49 20.01
N ARG A 60 -1.06 16.38 21.35
CA ARG A 60 -2.22 16.85 22.10
C ARG A 60 -2.33 18.38 22.18
N SER A 61 -2.43 19.07 21.05
CA SER A 61 -2.53 20.54 21.01
C SER A 61 -3.89 21.06 21.46
N ASP A 62 -4.94 20.24 21.46
CA ASP A 62 -6.33 20.63 21.71
C ASP A 62 -6.98 19.97 22.93
N ASN A 63 -6.18 19.40 23.85
CA ASN A 63 -6.64 18.65 25.01
C ASN A 63 -7.54 17.43 24.71
N ASP A 64 -7.63 16.99 23.45
CA ASP A 64 -8.34 15.77 23.14
C ASP A 64 -7.56 14.56 23.64
N ALA A 65 -8.21 13.70 24.42
CA ALA A 65 -7.61 12.49 24.93
C ALA A 65 -7.25 11.49 23.81
N LYS A 66 -7.87 11.60 22.63
CA LYS A 66 -7.71 10.70 21.47
C LYS A 66 -6.80 11.29 20.37
N TRP A 67 -5.94 12.24 20.72
CA TRP A 67 -5.07 12.96 19.78
C TRP A 67 -4.20 12.04 18.90
N GLN A 68 -3.81 10.86 19.38
CA GLN A 68 -3.03 9.86 18.63
C GLN A 68 -3.76 9.33 17.39
N ARG A 69 -5.09 9.43 17.33
CA ARG A 69 -5.84 9.12 16.11
C ARG A 69 -5.39 9.98 14.92
N ALA A 70 -4.81 11.14 15.20
CA ALA A 70 -4.36 12.11 14.21
C ALA A 70 -2.98 11.82 13.62
N TYR A 71 -2.23 10.82 14.11
CA TYR A 71 -0.91 10.48 13.56
C TYR A 71 -0.93 10.26 12.04
N TRP A 72 0.20 10.57 11.41
CA TRP A 72 0.43 10.20 10.02
C TRP A 72 0.50 8.69 9.91
N ARG A 73 -0.27 8.13 8.98
CA ARG A 73 -0.53 6.70 8.92
C ARG A 73 -0.70 6.19 7.51
N PHE A 74 -0.46 4.90 7.39
CA PHE A 74 -0.86 4.08 6.26
C PHE A 74 -2.07 3.24 6.68
N GLN A 75 -3.20 3.41 5.98
CA GLN A 75 -4.44 2.69 6.25
C GLN A 75 -4.86 1.93 5.00
N PHE A 76 -5.04 0.62 5.10
CA PHE A 76 -5.53 -0.21 4.01
C PHE A 76 -6.90 -0.82 4.33
N SER A 77 -7.71 -1.00 3.30
CA SER A 77 -9.02 -1.62 3.43
C SER A 77 -9.38 -2.38 2.16
N ASN A 78 -10.47 -3.14 2.21
CA ASN A 78 -10.93 -3.91 1.08
C ASN A 78 -12.25 -3.30 0.59
N CYS A 79 -12.34 -3.07 -0.71
CA CYS A 79 -13.52 -2.54 -1.37
C CYS A 79 -14.06 -3.53 -2.38
N SER A 80 -15.38 -3.63 -2.47
CA SER A 80 -16.03 -4.42 -3.52
C SER A 80 -16.23 -3.54 -4.75
N PHE A 81 -15.45 -3.80 -5.79
CA PHE A 81 -15.62 -3.17 -7.10
C PHE A 81 -16.22 -4.21 -8.05
N THR A 82 -17.39 -3.93 -8.61
CA THR A 82 -18.05 -4.83 -9.60
C THR A 82 -18.19 -6.29 -9.14
N GLY A 83 -18.34 -6.53 -7.82
CA GLY A 83 -18.48 -7.87 -7.24
C GLY A 83 -17.17 -8.55 -6.86
N GLU A 84 -16.01 -7.96 -7.16
CA GLU A 84 -14.70 -8.44 -6.75
C GLU A 84 -14.16 -7.58 -5.59
N VAL A 85 -13.72 -8.23 -4.51
CA VAL A 85 -13.13 -7.55 -3.36
C VAL A 85 -11.65 -7.31 -3.63
N LYS A 86 -11.26 -6.04 -3.73
CA LYS A 86 -9.87 -5.63 -3.97
C LYS A 86 -9.35 -4.71 -2.85
N PRO A 87 -8.09 -4.85 -2.45
CA PRO A 87 -7.48 -3.96 -1.49
C PRO A 87 -7.24 -2.56 -2.09
N ILE A 88 -7.34 -1.58 -1.21
CA ILE A 88 -7.01 -0.18 -1.43
C ILE A 88 -6.27 0.35 -0.20
N TYR A 89 -5.58 1.48 -0.30
CA TYR A 89 -5.02 2.15 0.85
C TYR A 89 -5.17 3.67 0.81
N ALA A 90 -4.86 4.32 1.92
CA ALA A 90 -4.77 5.76 2.03
C ALA A 90 -3.60 6.11 2.95
N VAL A 91 -2.91 7.19 2.64
CA VAL A 91 -1.85 7.76 3.46
C VAL A 91 -2.28 9.14 3.89
N GLY A 92 -2.24 9.42 5.19
CA GLY A 92 -2.73 10.71 5.67
C GLY A 92 -2.64 10.89 7.17
N SER A 93 -2.99 12.08 7.62
CA SER A 93 -3.24 12.38 9.03
C SER A 93 -4.70 12.81 9.17
N GLY A 94 -5.46 12.23 10.09
CA GLY A 94 -6.90 12.45 10.13
C GLY A 94 -7.47 12.28 11.51
N LYS A 95 -8.38 13.17 11.89
CA LYS A 95 -9.07 13.17 13.19
C LYS A 95 -10.57 13.26 12.97
N LEU A 96 -11.10 12.47 12.04
CA LEU A 96 -12.55 12.26 12.00
C LEU A 96 -12.97 11.53 13.27
N ASP A 97 -14.19 11.74 13.75
CA ASP A 97 -14.67 11.16 15.02
C ASP A 97 -14.60 9.63 15.01
N ASN A 98 -14.79 9.02 13.83
CA ASN A 98 -14.67 7.58 13.58
C ASN A 98 -13.21 7.11 13.37
N GLY A 99 -12.24 8.03 13.37
CA GLY A 99 -10.83 7.75 13.15
C GLY A 99 -10.48 7.43 11.69
N GLU A 100 -11.34 7.75 10.72
CA GLU A 100 -11.03 7.62 9.29
C GLU A 100 -10.22 8.80 8.76
N LEU A 101 -9.54 8.56 7.63
CA LEU A 101 -8.87 9.62 6.87
C LEU A 101 -9.89 10.39 6.03
N ASN A 102 -9.59 11.65 5.78
CA ASN A 102 -10.31 12.50 4.82
C ASN A 102 -9.36 12.79 3.65
N LYS A 103 -9.86 12.77 2.41
CA LYS A 103 -9.11 13.12 1.20
C LYS A 103 -8.28 14.39 1.37
N ILE A 104 -8.85 15.46 1.92
CA ILE A 104 -8.17 16.76 2.06
C ILE A 104 -6.97 16.69 3.02
N LYS A 105 -6.97 15.74 3.97
CA LYS A 105 -5.87 15.53 4.91
C LYS A 105 -5.01 14.30 4.56
N SER A 106 -5.22 13.72 3.38
CA SER A 106 -4.33 12.70 2.85
C SER A 106 -3.04 13.34 2.33
N ALA A 107 -1.97 12.56 2.32
CA ALA A 107 -0.72 12.96 1.72
C ALA A 107 -0.89 13.13 0.19
N ILE A 108 -0.04 13.95 -0.40
CA ILE A 108 0.05 14.08 -1.85
C ILE A 108 1.13 13.13 -2.35
N ASN A 109 0.82 12.36 -3.38
CA ASN A 109 1.81 11.55 -4.07
C ASN A 109 2.84 12.49 -4.73
N PRO A 110 4.12 12.41 -4.36
CA PRO A 110 5.15 13.32 -4.90
C PRO A 110 5.42 13.12 -6.40
N ILE A 111 5.03 11.98 -6.99
CA ILE A 111 5.29 11.66 -8.40
C ILE A 111 4.26 12.32 -9.31
N ASN A 112 2.97 12.25 -8.94
CA ASN A 112 1.87 12.70 -9.81
C ASN A 112 1.05 13.86 -9.24
N GLY A 113 1.34 14.32 -8.02
CA GLY A 113 0.66 15.45 -7.39
C GLY A 113 -0.79 15.18 -6.96
N LYS A 114 -1.24 13.92 -6.96
CA LYS A 114 -2.61 13.53 -6.60
C LYS A 114 -2.69 13.05 -5.15
N TYR A 115 -3.89 13.05 -4.57
CA TYR A 115 -4.15 12.58 -3.22
C TYR A 115 -3.89 11.07 -3.07
N LEU A 116 -3.22 10.68 -1.98
CA LEU A 116 -3.06 9.29 -1.55
C LEU A 116 -4.27 8.86 -0.72
N PHE A 117 -5.44 8.82 -1.35
CA PHE A 117 -6.71 8.54 -0.68
C PHE A 117 -7.56 7.52 -1.45
N GLY A 118 -7.34 6.23 -1.19
CA GLY A 118 -8.23 5.18 -1.64
C GLY A 118 -9.53 5.17 -0.84
N SER A 119 -10.65 5.11 -1.54
CA SER A 119 -11.99 4.93 -0.96
C SER A 119 -12.84 4.01 -1.84
N CYS A 120 -13.77 3.25 -1.24
CA CYS A 120 -14.72 2.43 -1.98
C CYS A 120 -15.73 3.25 -2.79
N THR A 121 -15.84 4.55 -2.51
CA THR A 121 -16.72 5.48 -3.23
C THR A 121 -16.01 6.25 -4.34
N GLU A 122 -14.68 6.18 -4.38
CA GLU A 122 -13.86 6.86 -5.38
C GLU A 122 -13.47 5.85 -6.48
N SER A 123 -13.22 6.36 -7.69
CA SER A 123 -12.78 5.53 -8.82
C SER A 123 -11.28 5.65 -9.05
N SER A 124 -10.65 4.57 -9.55
CA SER A 124 -9.25 4.59 -10.01
C SER A 124 -9.00 5.62 -11.10
N ASN A 125 -10.01 5.94 -11.91
CA ASN A 125 -9.91 6.96 -12.95
C ASN A 125 -10.12 8.38 -12.43
N SER A 126 -10.03 8.62 -11.12
CA SER A 126 -10.18 9.98 -10.59
C SER A 126 -9.02 10.88 -11.03
N ASN A 127 -9.35 12.12 -11.34
CA ASN A 127 -8.36 13.11 -11.77
C ASN A 127 -7.52 13.63 -10.58
N ASP A 128 -8.04 13.55 -9.36
CA ASP A 128 -7.43 14.12 -8.15
C ASP A 128 -6.84 13.06 -7.19
N VAL A 129 -7.11 11.77 -7.42
CA VAL A 129 -6.60 10.66 -6.58
C VAL A 129 -5.58 9.84 -7.36
N SER A 130 -4.48 9.47 -6.71
CA SER A 130 -3.43 8.65 -7.31
C SER A 130 -3.95 7.25 -7.62
N GLU A 131 -3.64 6.70 -8.79
CA GLU A 131 -4.07 5.35 -9.17
C GLU A 131 -3.46 4.27 -8.27
N ASP A 132 -2.24 4.52 -7.78
CA ASP A 132 -1.45 3.67 -6.89
C ASP A 132 -2.20 3.23 -5.63
N VAL A 133 -3.15 4.03 -5.15
CA VAL A 133 -3.93 3.70 -3.94
C VAL A 133 -4.98 2.63 -4.18
N PHE A 134 -5.36 2.42 -5.45
CA PHE A 134 -6.21 1.33 -5.90
C PHE A 134 -5.35 0.10 -6.22
N VAL A 135 -4.50 -0.28 -5.26
CA VAL A 135 -3.42 -1.25 -5.41
C VAL A 135 -3.89 -2.58 -6.02
N GLY A 136 -5.09 -3.05 -5.69
CA GLY A 136 -5.63 -4.27 -6.27
C GLY A 136 -6.10 -4.17 -7.71
N GLN A 137 -6.54 -2.98 -8.15
CA GLN A 137 -6.88 -2.74 -9.56
C GLN A 137 -5.64 -2.43 -10.40
N HIS A 138 -4.73 -1.63 -9.86
CA HIS A 138 -3.59 -1.10 -10.59
C HIS A 138 -2.44 -2.12 -10.70
N PHE A 139 -2.06 -2.75 -9.59
CA PHE A 139 -0.94 -3.72 -9.57
C PHE A 139 -1.38 -5.19 -9.52
N GLY A 140 -2.68 -5.47 -9.42
CA GLY A 140 -3.17 -6.84 -9.26
C GLY A 140 -2.95 -7.44 -7.87
N VAL A 141 -2.82 -6.61 -6.83
CA VAL A 141 -2.78 -7.07 -5.44
C VAL A 141 -4.13 -7.64 -5.01
N LYS A 142 -4.10 -8.82 -4.39
CA LYS A 142 -5.30 -9.53 -3.91
C LYS A 142 -5.56 -9.34 -2.42
N GLU A 143 -4.51 -9.28 -1.62
CA GLU A 143 -4.63 -9.17 -0.17
C GLU A 143 -3.46 -8.38 0.43
N MET A 144 -3.74 -7.63 1.50
CA MET A 144 -2.74 -7.00 2.34
C MET A 144 -3.02 -7.39 3.80
N LYS A 145 -1.98 -7.84 4.50
CA LYS A 145 -2.09 -8.32 5.87
C LYS A 145 -0.95 -7.78 6.73
N LEU A 146 -1.29 -7.11 7.82
CA LEU A 146 -0.33 -6.66 8.82
C LEU A 146 -0.24 -7.69 9.96
N THR A 147 0.96 -8.18 10.23
CA THR A 147 1.26 -9.18 11.27
C THR A 147 2.54 -8.83 12.03
N GLY A 148 2.89 -9.59 13.07
CA GLY A 148 4.16 -9.42 13.80
C GLY A 148 4.21 -8.25 14.78
N CYS A 149 3.37 -7.22 14.58
CA CYS A 149 3.15 -6.13 15.50
C CYS A 149 2.58 -6.64 16.83
N VAL A 150 3.24 -6.44 17.97
CA VAL A 150 2.61 -6.74 19.27
C VAL A 150 2.37 -5.46 20.04
N GLY A 151 1.09 -5.12 20.25
CA GLY A 151 0.56 -4.31 21.36
C GLY A 151 -0.52 -5.17 22.05
N THR A 152 -0.55 -5.16 23.38
CA THR A 152 -1.15 -6.11 24.36
C THR A 152 -2.20 -7.17 23.94
N SER A 153 -2.00 -8.40 24.46
CA SER A 153 -2.90 -9.55 24.80
C SER A 153 -4.07 -10.02 23.93
N ASP A 154 -4.51 -9.33 22.88
CA ASP A 154 -5.62 -9.82 22.05
C ASP A 154 -5.10 -10.44 20.75
N THR A 155 -5.46 -11.70 20.50
CA THR A 155 -5.16 -12.49 19.30
C THR A 155 -5.90 -11.99 18.05
N ARG A 156 -6.27 -10.71 18.02
CA ARG A 156 -7.05 -10.07 16.97
C ARG A 156 -6.17 -9.13 16.19
N GLU A 157 -5.59 -9.63 15.10
CA GLU A 157 -4.98 -8.84 14.04
C GLU A 157 -6.02 -7.86 13.45
N ARG A 158 -6.21 -6.70 14.10
CA ARG A 158 -7.22 -5.69 13.72
C ARG A 158 -6.62 -4.38 13.19
N GLY A 159 -5.31 -4.35 12.96
CA GLY A 159 -4.65 -3.19 12.35
C GLY A 159 -4.84 -3.14 10.84
N LYS A 160 -5.97 -2.62 10.36
CA LYS A 160 -6.09 -2.07 8.99
C LYS A 160 -5.34 -0.74 8.81
N ASN A 161 -4.64 -0.31 9.86
CA ASN A 161 -3.86 0.92 9.87
C ASN A 161 -2.71 0.80 10.87
N PHE A 162 -1.63 1.48 10.53
CA PHE A 162 -0.50 1.76 11.40
C PHE A 162 0.02 3.17 11.06
N GLY A 163 0.65 3.83 12.02
CA GLY A 163 1.15 5.19 11.86
C GLY A 163 2.34 5.47 12.75
N PHE A 164 2.85 6.68 12.64
CA PHE A 164 4.11 7.06 13.26
C PHE A 164 3.91 8.31 14.11
N ASP A 165 4.61 8.36 15.24
CA ASP A 165 4.77 9.61 15.99
C ASP A 165 5.97 10.42 15.46
N TYR A 166 6.19 11.58 16.07
CA TYR A 166 7.28 12.49 15.70
C TYR A 166 8.69 11.96 16.01
N LEU A 167 8.81 10.83 16.69
CA LEU A 167 10.07 10.13 16.94
C LEU A 167 10.28 8.96 15.96
N GLY A 168 9.29 8.66 15.12
CA GLY A 168 9.28 7.53 14.20
C GLY A 168 8.76 6.24 14.81
N ARG A 169 8.32 6.24 16.08
CA ARG A 169 7.82 5.01 16.73
C ARG A 169 6.53 4.57 16.08
N LEU A 170 6.40 3.26 15.90
CA LEU A 170 5.28 2.65 15.23
C LEU A 170 4.10 2.48 16.18
N HIS A 171 2.96 3.01 15.77
CA HIS A 171 1.67 2.85 16.42
C HIS A 171 0.76 1.99 15.54
N ILE A 172 0.01 1.08 16.15
CA ILE A 172 -0.99 0.25 15.49
C ILE A 172 -2.38 0.62 15.97
N MET A 173 -3.42 0.11 15.30
CA MET A 173 -4.81 0.22 15.76
C MET A 173 -5.21 1.66 16.16
N LEU A 174 -4.80 2.68 15.40
CA LEU A 174 -4.91 4.10 15.79
C LEU A 174 -6.36 4.49 16.15
N GLN A 175 -7.35 3.86 15.53
CA GLN A 175 -8.78 4.08 15.82
C GLN A 175 -9.21 3.63 17.23
N GLN A 176 -8.44 2.77 17.89
CA GLN A 176 -8.74 2.23 19.22
C GLN A 176 -8.24 3.10 20.37
N TYR A 177 -7.41 4.12 20.10
CA TYR A 177 -7.08 5.12 21.12
C TYR A 177 -8.37 5.75 21.63
N ASP A 178 -8.72 5.51 22.90
CA ASP A 178 -9.97 5.96 23.52
C ASP A 178 -9.75 7.10 24.52
N GLY A 179 -8.49 7.40 24.82
CA GLY A 179 -8.07 8.48 25.72
C GLY A 179 -7.80 8.05 27.15
N THR A 180 -7.89 6.75 27.45
CA THR A 180 -7.61 6.20 28.79
C THR A 180 -6.15 5.76 28.93
N ASP A 181 -5.60 5.10 27.92
CA ASP A 181 -4.18 4.76 27.82
C ASP A 181 -3.56 5.39 26.56
N PHE A 182 -2.49 6.17 26.77
CA PHE A 182 -1.86 6.94 25.70
C PHE A 182 -0.88 6.10 24.86
N PHE A 183 -0.51 4.89 25.31
CA PHE A 183 0.61 4.13 24.74
C PHE A 183 0.33 2.64 24.47
N ASP A 184 -0.84 2.12 24.84
CA ASP A 184 -1.22 0.70 24.64
C ASP A 184 -1.08 0.18 23.20
N ASN A 185 -1.23 1.07 22.20
CA ASN A 185 -1.11 0.69 20.80
C ASN A 185 0.26 1.02 20.17
N ILE A 186 1.31 1.25 20.97
CA ILE A 186 2.68 1.25 20.46
C ILE A 186 3.07 -0.19 20.11
N ALA A 187 3.67 -0.38 18.93
CA ALA A 187 4.23 -1.66 18.55
C ALA A 187 5.48 -1.96 19.39
N THR A 188 5.49 -3.12 20.06
CA THR A 188 6.65 -3.61 20.84
C THR A 188 7.58 -4.52 20.03
N ARG A 189 7.22 -4.80 18.77
CA ARG A 189 7.95 -5.66 17.84
C ARG A 189 7.76 -5.16 16.43
N ASP A 190 8.73 -5.45 15.57
CA ASP A 190 8.67 -5.15 14.14
C ASP A 190 7.43 -5.77 13.51
N CYS A 191 6.82 -5.00 12.61
CA CYS A 191 5.63 -5.39 11.88
C CYS A 191 6.00 -5.93 10.50
N ASN A 192 5.26 -6.91 10.02
CA ASN A 192 5.33 -7.39 8.64
C ASN A 192 4.01 -7.09 7.93
N LEU A 193 4.06 -6.25 6.90
CA LEU A 193 3.00 -6.06 5.93
C LEU A 193 3.21 -7.03 4.77
N THR A 194 2.50 -8.15 4.81
CA THR A 194 2.51 -9.14 3.73
C THR A 194 1.48 -8.77 2.67
N VAL A 195 1.90 -8.74 1.42
CA VAL A 195 1.09 -8.45 0.25
C VAL A 195 1.04 -9.69 -0.64
N THR A 196 -0.18 -10.12 -0.99
CA THR A 196 -0.42 -11.27 -1.86
C THR A 196 -0.93 -10.79 -3.21
N MET A 197 -0.25 -11.19 -4.28
CA MET A 197 -0.60 -10.88 -5.68
C MET A 197 -1.69 -11.83 -6.21
N SER A 198 -2.27 -11.50 -7.37
CA SER A 198 -3.32 -12.29 -8.01
C SER A 198 -2.88 -13.71 -8.43
N ASP A 199 -1.60 -13.87 -8.77
CA ASP A 199 -0.93 -15.13 -9.10
C ASP A 199 -0.50 -15.96 -7.86
N ARG A 200 -0.80 -15.45 -6.65
CA ARG A 200 -0.41 -16.00 -5.33
C ARG A 200 1.05 -15.81 -4.96
N ASP A 201 1.84 -15.09 -5.74
CA ASP A 201 3.15 -14.63 -5.29
C ASP A 201 2.99 -13.62 -4.15
N THR A 202 3.98 -13.54 -3.27
CA THR A 202 3.93 -12.68 -2.08
C THR A 202 5.21 -11.89 -1.90
N PHE A 203 5.08 -10.74 -1.24
CA PHE A 203 6.22 -10.01 -0.69
C PHE A 203 5.85 -9.42 0.67
N SER A 204 6.87 -9.12 1.47
CA SER A 204 6.74 -8.59 2.82
C SER A 204 7.45 -7.26 2.90
N ILE A 205 6.82 -6.27 3.54
CA ILE A 205 7.48 -5.03 3.96
C ILE A 205 7.60 -5.09 5.48
N ILE A 206 8.84 -5.07 5.97
CA ILE A 206 9.16 -5.05 7.40
C ILE A 206 9.23 -3.59 7.86
N ILE A 207 8.58 -3.27 8.97
CA ILE A 207 8.54 -1.93 9.56
C ILE A 207 9.06 -2.02 10.99
N ASN A 208 10.18 -1.34 11.26
CA ASN A 208 10.80 -1.35 12.56
C ASN A 208 9.95 -0.61 13.60
N ASN A 209 9.79 -1.19 14.78
CA ASN A 209 8.88 -0.66 15.78
C ASN A 209 9.35 0.66 16.43
N GLU A 210 10.67 0.81 16.66
CA GLU A 210 11.23 1.99 17.35
C GLU A 210 11.49 3.16 16.39
N THR A 211 11.95 2.86 15.17
CA THR A 211 12.40 3.90 14.23
C THR A 211 11.38 4.17 13.12
N GLY A 212 10.45 3.24 12.87
CA GLY A 212 9.54 3.28 11.74
C GLY A 212 10.21 3.03 10.40
N HIS A 213 11.51 2.69 10.39
CA HIS A 213 12.24 2.34 9.18
C HIS A 213 11.57 1.14 8.51
N ALA A 214 11.18 1.31 7.26
CA ALA A 214 10.52 0.28 6.45
C ALA A 214 11.42 -0.17 5.31
N TYR A 215 11.41 -1.47 4.99
CA TYR A 215 12.15 -2.08 3.89
C TYR A 215 11.45 -3.34 3.37
N ILE A 216 11.72 -3.72 2.12
CA ILE A 216 11.21 -4.97 1.54
C ILE A 216 12.08 -6.12 2.05
N GLU A 217 11.46 -7.20 2.51
CA GLU A 217 12.16 -8.40 2.99
C GLU A 217 13.11 -8.95 1.92
N GLY A 218 14.40 -9.08 2.26
CA GLY A 218 15.46 -9.49 1.32
C GLY A 218 16.07 -8.33 0.52
N GLN A 219 15.64 -7.10 0.77
CA GLN A 219 16.19 -5.85 0.21
C GLN A 219 16.46 -4.82 1.31
N ASP A 220 17.16 -5.25 2.36
CA ASP A 220 17.31 -4.51 3.62
C ASP A 220 18.04 -3.15 3.48
N ASN A 221 18.71 -2.91 2.35
CA ASN A 221 19.44 -1.67 2.04
C ASN A 221 18.74 -0.75 1.02
N SER A 222 17.56 -1.13 0.51
CA SER A 222 16.76 -0.31 -0.42
C SER A 222 16.01 0.79 0.30
#